data_AF-A0A2V6M2T3-F1
#
_entry.id   AF-A0A2V6M2T3-F1
#
_cell.length_a   1.000
_cell.length_b   1.000
_cell.length_c   1.000
_cell.angle_alpha   90.00
_cell.angle_beta   90.00
_cell.angle_gamma   90.00
#
_symmetry.space_group_name_H-M   'P 1'
#
loop_
_entity.id
_entity.type
_entity.pdbx_description
1 polymer ?
#
loop_
_entity_poly.entity_id
_entity_poly.type
_entity_poly.pdbx_seq_one_letter_code
_entity_poly.pdbx_strand_id
1 'polypeptide(L)'
;MEAASKTISSPERGAALVIVLAFVVLLTGLAVAYLSRATSDRPVAHSSFNQSKADQLAASGMDLVIGGLRQEITGPAPTPTPPTAPYVPANNARMLPLRSGTPSSAPAIPNLVRRSIRSDPIPAPGVSSLASTVNSTTDVSANGRSVSLARWNKHYLVPKLNTGDDKT
;
A
#
# COMPACT_ATOMS: atom_id res chain seq x y z
N MET A 1 84.92 -23.45 6.64
CA MET A 1 83.62 -23.55 5.96
C MET A 1 82.75 -22.44 6.53
N GLU A 2 82.83 -21.26 5.92
CA GLU A 2 82.10 -20.07 6.35
C GLU A 2 80.80 -20.00 5.57
N ALA A 3 79.66 -19.98 6.28
CA ALA A 3 78.34 -19.88 5.66
C ALA A 3 78.00 -18.41 5.43
N ALA A 4 77.94 -17.99 4.17
CA ALA A 4 77.57 -16.65 3.76
C ALA A 4 76.14 -16.31 4.21
N SER A 5 76.02 -15.35 5.13
CA SER A 5 74.75 -14.78 5.56
C SER A 5 74.15 -13.95 4.43
N LYS A 6 73.06 -14.47 3.82
CA LYS A 6 72.34 -13.79 2.76
C LYS A 6 71.47 -12.69 3.36
N THR A 7 71.98 -11.48 3.38
CA THR A 7 71.23 -10.27 3.75
C THR A 7 70.18 -9.99 2.68
N ILE A 8 68.92 -10.25 3.00
CA ILE A 8 67.78 -9.91 2.14
C ILE A 8 67.71 -8.38 2.09
N SER A 9 67.82 -7.81 0.89
CA SER A 9 67.94 -6.36 0.72
C SER A 9 66.60 -5.66 1.00
N SER A 10 66.65 -4.54 1.73
CA SER A 10 65.53 -3.66 2.08
C SER A 10 64.57 -3.28 0.92
N PRO A 11 65.00 -3.09 -0.35
CA PRO A 11 64.07 -2.75 -1.44
C PRO A 11 63.07 -3.88 -1.80
N GLU A 12 63.43 -5.16 -1.62
CA GLU A 12 62.52 -6.29 -1.92
C GLU A 12 61.34 -6.33 -0.94
N ARG A 13 61.57 -5.95 0.32
CA ARG A 13 60.50 -5.81 1.33
C ARG A 13 59.53 -4.68 1.01
N GLY A 14 60.05 -3.55 0.51
CA GLY A 14 59.20 -2.41 0.10
C GLY A 14 58.31 -2.76 -1.09
N ALA A 15 58.88 -3.38 -2.12
CA ALA A 15 58.14 -3.82 -3.30
C ALA A 15 57.05 -4.85 -2.96
N ALA A 16 57.36 -5.84 -2.14
CA ALA A 16 56.38 -6.84 -1.69
C ALA A 16 55.21 -6.21 -0.93
N LEU A 17 55.48 -5.20 -0.08
CA LEU A 17 54.44 -4.52 0.68
C LEU A 17 53.49 -3.73 -0.21
N VAL A 18 54.01 -3.03 -1.23
CA VAL A 18 53.19 -2.28 -2.20
C VAL A 18 52.30 -3.22 -3.01
N ILE A 19 52.84 -4.37 -3.44
CA ILE A 19 52.07 -5.36 -4.21
C ILE A 19 50.94 -5.95 -3.36
N VAL A 20 51.21 -6.33 -2.11
CA VAL A 20 50.18 -6.85 -1.20
C VAL A 20 49.12 -5.79 -0.91
N LEU A 21 49.52 -4.54 -0.67
CA LEU A 21 48.57 -3.44 -0.44
C LEU A 21 47.66 -3.22 -1.65
N ALA A 22 48.21 -3.25 -2.87
CA ALA A 22 47.44 -3.13 -4.10
C ALA A 22 46.41 -4.27 -4.24
N PHE A 23 46.80 -5.51 -3.93
CA PHE A 23 45.86 -6.64 -3.92
C PHE A 23 44.76 -6.50 -2.87
N VAL A 24 45.09 -6.02 -1.67
CA VAL A 24 44.09 -5.77 -0.62
C VAL A 24 43.12 -4.68 -1.05
N VAL A 25 43.60 -3.61 -1.69
CA VAL A 25 42.75 -2.53 -2.23
C VAL A 25 41.84 -3.06 -3.34
N LEU A 26 42.35 -3.89 -4.25
CA LEU A 26 41.53 -4.52 -5.29
C LEU A 26 40.47 -5.46 -4.72
N LEU A 27 40.82 -6.30 -3.74
CA LEU A 27 39.88 -7.22 -3.09
C LEU A 27 38.81 -6.48 -2.29
N THR A 28 39.18 -5.44 -1.55
CA THR A 28 38.23 -4.61 -0.80
C THR A 28 37.32 -3.81 -1.73
N GLY A 29 37.86 -3.24 -2.81
CA GLY A 29 37.07 -2.57 -3.85
C GLY A 29 36.06 -3.50 -4.52
N LEU A 30 36.48 -4.72 -4.86
CA LEU A 30 35.59 -5.74 -5.45
C LEU A 30 34.49 -6.17 -4.46
N ALA A 31 34.84 -6.38 -3.19
CA ALA A 31 33.88 -6.74 -2.15
C ALA A 31 32.83 -5.64 -1.93
N VAL A 32 33.26 -4.37 -1.83
CA VAL A 32 32.36 -3.22 -1.67
C VAL A 32 31.47 -3.04 -2.89
N ALA A 33 32.01 -3.15 -4.11
CA ALA A 33 31.24 -3.04 -5.34
C ALA A 33 30.17 -4.13 -5.44
N TYR A 34 30.52 -5.39 -5.13
CA TYR A 34 29.57 -6.50 -5.11
C TYR A 34 28.47 -6.28 -4.07
N LEU A 35 28.85 -5.88 -2.85
CA LEU A 35 27.87 -5.66 -1.79
C LEU A 35 26.96 -4.47 -2.10
N SER A 36 27.50 -3.39 -2.68
CA SER A 36 26.74 -2.21 -3.13
C SER A 36 25.73 -2.55 -4.23
N ARG A 37 26.11 -3.38 -5.19
CA ARG A 37 25.21 -3.90 -6.23
C ARG A 37 24.08 -4.74 -5.60
N ALA A 38 24.44 -5.71 -4.76
CA ALA A 38 23.49 -6.62 -4.12
C ALA A 38 22.53 -5.92 -3.14
N THR A 39 22.97 -4.85 -2.47
CA THR A 39 22.11 -4.04 -1.59
C THR A 39 21.19 -3.10 -2.37
N SER A 40 21.58 -2.68 -3.57
CA SER A 40 20.76 -1.80 -4.43
C SER A 40 19.63 -2.55 -5.15
N ASP A 41 19.85 -3.81 -5.51
CA ASP A 41 18.86 -4.60 -6.26
C ASP A 41 17.69 -5.10 -5.38
N ARG A 42 17.92 -5.32 -4.08
CA ARG A 42 16.90 -5.80 -3.13
C ARG A 42 15.72 -4.84 -2.91
N PRO A 43 15.94 -3.53 -2.68
CA PRO A 43 14.86 -2.54 -2.56
C PRO A 43 13.95 -2.48 -3.79
N VAL A 44 14.51 -2.59 -4.99
CA VAL A 44 13.75 -2.54 -6.25
C VAL A 44 12.83 -3.75 -6.37
N ALA A 45 13.33 -4.94 -6.03
CA ALA A 45 12.52 -6.16 -6.00
C ALA A 45 11.38 -6.08 -4.95
N HIS A 46 11.68 -5.59 -3.75
CA HIS A 46 10.66 -5.41 -2.69
C HIS A 46 9.60 -4.37 -3.06
N SER A 47 10.01 -3.24 -3.65
CA SER A 47 9.08 -2.20 -4.10
C SER A 47 8.15 -2.73 -5.19
N SER A 48 8.69 -3.45 -6.18
CA SER A 48 7.90 -4.04 -7.26
C SER A 48 6.87 -5.04 -6.74
N PHE A 49 7.28 -5.91 -5.80
CA PHE A 49 6.38 -6.88 -5.19
C PHE A 49 5.26 -6.23 -4.37
N ASN A 50 5.58 -5.20 -3.59
CA ASN A 50 4.58 -4.46 -2.84
C ASN A 50 3.62 -3.69 -3.75
N GLN A 51 4.13 -3.14 -4.86
CA GLN A 51 3.30 -2.50 -5.88
C GLN A 51 2.33 -3.50 -6.50
N SER A 52 2.81 -4.67 -6.94
CA SER A 52 1.93 -5.70 -7.51
C SER A 52 0.86 -6.18 -6.52
N LYS A 53 1.19 -6.30 -5.24
CA LYS A 53 0.19 -6.60 -4.19
C LYS A 53 -0.86 -5.51 -4.06
N ALA A 54 -0.44 -4.24 -4.09
CA ALA A 54 -1.36 -3.11 -4.05
C ALA A 54 -2.28 -3.10 -5.27
N ASP A 55 -1.74 -3.38 -6.46
CA ASP A 55 -2.51 -3.43 -7.71
C ASP A 55 -3.53 -4.58 -7.71
N GLN A 56 -3.14 -5.77 -7.23
CA GLN A 56 -4.08 -6.90 -7.07
C GLN A 56 -5.19 -6.58 -6.05
N LEU A 57 -4.83 -5.95 -4.94
CA LEU A 57 -5.82 -5.51 -3.95
C LEU A 57 -6.76 -4.44 -4.52
N ALA A 58 -6.24 -3.49 -5.30
CA ALA A 58 -7.04 -2.47 -5.95
C ALA A 58 -7.99 -3.09 -6.99
N ALA A 59 -7.50 -4.01 -7.84
CA ALA A 59 -8.31 -4.71 -8.83
C ALA A 59 -9.44 -5.52 -8.17
N SER A 60 -9.13 -6.32 -7.15
CA SER A 60 -10.14 -7.09 -6.39
C SER A 60 -11.14 -6.18 -5.67
N GLY A 61 -10.68 -5.05 -5.12
CA GLY A 61 -11.56 -4.04 -4.52
C GLY A 61 -12.52 -3.43 -5.55
N MET A 62 -12.05 -3.15 -6.76
CA MET A 62 -12.90 -2.66 -7.86
C MET A 62 -13.95 -3.69 -8.26
N ASP A 63 -13.60 -4.97 -8.35
CA ASP A 63 -14.53 -6.05 -8.67
C ASP A 63 -15.65 -6.17 -7.62
N LEU A 64 -15.33 -6.01 -6.33
CA LEU A 64 -16.33 -5.99 -5.26
C LEU A 64 -17.29 -4.80 -5.39
N VAL A 65 -16.78 -3.61 -5.74
CA VAL A 65 -17.63 -2.43 -5.95
C VAL A 65 -18.54 -2.61 -7.16
N ILE A 66 -18.02 -3.11 -8.29
CA ILE A 66 -18.82 -3.39 -9.49
C ILE A 66 -19.87 -4.47 -9.19
N GLY A 67 -19.49 -5.53 -8.49
CA GLY A 67 -20.40 -6.60 -8.05
C GLY A 67 -21.52 -6.06 -7.17
N GLY A 68 -21.20 -5.22 -6.18
CA GLY A 68 -22.18 -4.55 -5.32
C GLY A 68 -23.16 -3.67 -6.10
N LEU A 69 -22.65 -2.84 -7.02
CA LEU A 69 -23.50 -2.00 -7.88
C LEU A 69 -24.41 -2.83 -8.80
N ARG A 70 -23.91 -3.93 -9.37
CA ARG A 70 -24.73 -4.86 -10.16
C ARG A 70 -25.81 -5.53 -9.30
N GLN A 71 -25.49 -5.89 -8.07
CA GLN A 71 -26.45 -6.48 -7.16
C GLN A 71 -27.54 -5.48 -6.71
N GLU A 72 -27.20 -4.19 -6.56
CA GLU A 72 -28.18 -3.13 -6.31
C GLU A 72 -29.18 -2.98 -7.46
N ILE A 73 -28.77 -3.23 -8.72
CA ILE A 73 -29.69 -3.26 -9.88
C ILE A 73 -30.69 -4.42 -9.76
N THR A 74 -30.29 -5.54 -9.14
CA THR A 74 -31.17 -6.69 -8.86
C THR A 74 -32.01 -6.53 -7.58
N GLY A 75 -32.08 -5.31 -7.01
CA GLY A 75 -32.89 -4.97 -5.85
C GLY A 75 -34.39 -5.31 -5.99
N PRO A 76 -35.21 -5.05 -4.94
CA PRO A 76 -36.48 -5.73 -4.72
C PRO A 76 -37.41 -5.67 -5.93
N ALA A 77 -38.21 -6.74 -6.06
CA ALA A 77 -39.03 -7.05 -7.22
C ALA A 77 -39.81 -5.81 -7.73
N PRO A 78 -39.84 -5.61 -9.05
CA PRO A 78 -40.54 -4.47 -9.64
C PRO A 78 -42.00 -4.48 -9.25
N THR A 79 -42.53 -3.30 -8.93
CA THR A 79 -43.96 -3.02 -8.96
C THR A 79 -44.26 -2.36 -10.32
N PRO A 80 -44.96 -3.05 -11.25
CA PRO A 80 -45.60 -4.37 -11.13
C PRO A 80 -44.70 -5.57 -11.47
N THR A 81 -45.04 -6.73 -10.92
CA THR A 81 -44.32 -8.01 -11.06
C THR A 81 -44.64 -8.70 -12.40
N PRO A 82 -43.66 -9.28 -13.12
CA PRO A 82 -43.88 -10.10 -14.31
C PRO A 82 -44.85 -11.28 -14.04
N PRO A 83 -45.65 -11.71 -15.05
CA PRO A 83 -45.43 -11.58 -16.49
C PRO A 83 -46.08 -10.35 -17.15
N THR A 84 -46.71 -9.46 -16.39
CA THR A 84 -47.64 -8.46 -16.94
C THR A 84 -47.03 -7.10 -17.31
N ALA A 85 -45.75 -6.82 -17.00
CA ALA A 85 -45.09 -5.56 -17.37
C ALA A 85 -43.55 -5.67 -17.41
N PRO A 86 -42.86 -4.93 -18.31
CA PRO A 86 -41.41 -4.75 -18.25
C PRO A 86 -40.99 -4.01 -16.98
N TYR A 87 -39.78 -4.23 -16.50
CA TYR A 87 -39.19 -3.50 -15.36
C TYR A 87 -39.20 -2.00 -15.64
N VAL A 88 -39.87 -1.22 -14.79
CA VAL A 88 -39.82 0.24 -14.82
C VAL A 88 -39.37 0.76 -13.45
N PRO A 89 -38.32 1.59 -13.40
CA PRO A 89 -37.93 2.29 -12.18
C PRO A 89 -39.10 3.10 -11.61
N ALA A 90 -39.23 3.15 -10.27
CA ALA A 90 -40.32 3.87 -9.61
C ALA A 90 -40.39 5.37 -9.99
N ASN A 91 -39.28 5.98 -10.42
CA ASN A 91 -39.22 7.29 -11.06
C ASN A 91 -37.98 7.42 -11.95
N ASN A 92 -37.97 8.37 -12.89
CA ASN A 92 -36.83 8.61 -13.79
C ASN A 92 -35.53 8.98 -13.04
N ALA A 93 -35.65 9.58 -11.85
CA ALA A 93 -34.50 9.95 -11.01
C ALA A 93 -33.79 8.76 -10.37
N ARG A 94 -34.45 7.59 -10.30
CA ARG A 94 -33.92 6.33 -9.75
C ARG A 94 -33.39 5.38 -10.82
N MET A 95 -33.28 5.85 -12.06
CA MET A 95 -32.63 5.10 -13.15
C MET A 95 -31.10 5.06 -13.04
N LEU A 96 -30.51 5.94 -12.25
CA LEU A 96 -29.07 6.10 -12.11
C LEU A 96 -28.64 5.83 -10.66
N PRO A 97 -27.39 5.40 -10.42
CA PRO A 97 -26.84 5.29 -9.07
C PRO A 97 -26.96 6.62 -8.31
N LEU A 98 -27.48 6.56 -7.08
CA LEU A 98 -27.59 7.71 -6.20
C LEU A 98 -26.35 7.79 -5.30
N ARG A 99 -25.90 9.01 -4.99
CA ARG A 99 -24.75 9.23 -4.11
C ARG A 99 -25.11 8.84 -2.67
N SER A 100 -24.24 8.08 -2.01
CA SER A 100 -24.39 7.75 -0.59
C SER A 100 -23.19 8.21 0.24
N GLY A 101 -23.48 8.93 1.33
CA GLY A 101 -22.48 9.28 2.33
C GLY A 101 -21.72 10.60 2.11
N THR A 102 -22.31 11.56 1.39
CA THR A 102 -21.75 12.93 1.28
C THR A 102 -21.53 13.51 2.68
N PRO A 103 -20.30 13.94 3.04
CA PRO A 103 -20.00 14.52 4.34
C PRO A 103 -20.81 15.80 4.55
N SER A 104 -21.49 15.92 5.69
CA SER A 104 -22.34 17.08 6.04
C SER A 104 -21.57 18.39 6.19
N SER A 105 -20.25 18.32 6.39
CA SER A 105 -19.36 19.45 6.65
C SER A 105 -18.43 19.80 5.50
N ALA A 106 -18.55 19.15 4.34
CA ALA A 106 -17.67 19.42 3.19
C ALA A 106 -18.46 19.50 1.88
N PRO A 107 -17.91 20.18 0.85
CA PRO A 107 -18.56 20.28 -0.45
C PRO A 107 -18.90 18.90 -1.01
N ALA A 108 -20.02 18.82 -1.74
CA ALA A 108 -20.40 17.58 -2.41
C ALA A 108 -19.27 17.13 -3.35
N ILE A 109 -18.75 15.92 -3.14
CA ILE A 109 -17.72 15.32 -3.99
C ILE A 109 -18.39 14.94 -5.33
N PRO A 110 -18.03 15.55 -6.47
CA PRO A 110 -18.81 15.43 -7.71
C PRO A 110 -18.93 14.00 -8.25
N ASN A 111 -17.89 13.18 -8.04
CA ASN A 111 -17.78 11.80 -8.50
C ASN A 111 -17.97 10.75 -7.38
N LEU A 112 -18.49 11.15 -6.22
CA LEU A 112 -18.77 10.21 -5.13
C LEU A 112 -20.02 9.41 -5.47
N VAL A 113 -19.84 8.12 -5.72
CA VAL A 113 -20.95 7.16 -5.81
C VAL A 113 -21.31 6.67 -4.41
N ARG A 114 -20.30 6.28 -3.62
CA ARG A 114 -20.51 5.65 -2.32
C ARG A 114 -19.30 5.83 -1.41
N ARG A 115 -19.54 5.98 -0.11
CA ARG A 115 -18.50 5.89 0.93
C ARG A 115 -18.46 4.49 1.55
N SER A 116 -17.26 4.00 1.86
CA SER A 116 -17.10 2.81 2.69
C SER A 116 -17.18 3.21 4.17
N ILE A 117 -18.21 2.76 4.88
CA ILE A 117 -18.40 3.03 6.30
C ILE A 117 -18.88 1.77 7.03
N ARG A 118 -18.32 1.56 8.24
CA ARG A 118 -18.77 0.53 9.17
C ARG A 118 -20.23 0.79 9.56
N SER A 119 -21.08 -0.22 9.47
CA SER A 119 -22.52 -0.14 9.82
C SER A 119 -23.24 0.96 9.04
N ASP A 120 -23.13 0.91 7.72
CA ASP A 120 -23.73 1.88 6.79
C ASP A 120 -25.27 1.88 6.88
N PRO A 121 -25.90 2.95 7.41
CA PRO A 121 -27.34 3.00 7.69
C PRO A 121 -28.14 3.39 6.44
N ILE A 122 -27.96 2.65 5.35
CA ILE A 122 -28.72 2.88 4.12
C ILE A 122 -30.13 2.26 4.26
N PRO A 123 -31.20 3.04 4.08
CA PRO A 123 -32.56 2.51 4.07
C PRO A 123 -32.80 1.58 2.88
N ALA A 124 -33.61 0.55 3.08
CA ALA A 124 -34.10 -0.28 1.98
C ALA A 124 -34.78 0.60 0.90
N PRO A 125 -34.59 0.30 -0.41
CA PRO A 125 -33.98 -0.91 -0.98
C PRO A 125 -32.45 -0.87 -1.11
N GLY A 126 -31.79 0.19 -0.65
CA GLY A 126 -30.34 0.29 -0.80
C GLY A 126 -29.61 -0.78 0.01
N VAL A 127 -28.48 -1.26 -0.51
CA VAL A 127 -27.65 -2.28 0.12
C VAL A 127 -26.56 -1.58 0.93
N SER A 128 -26.31 -1.98 2.19
CA SER A 128 -25.24 -1.43 3.04
C SER A 128 -23.83 -1.73 2.51
N SER A 129 -22.84 -0.93 2.92
CA SER A 129 -21.49 -0.99 2.35
C SER A 129 -20.81 -2.29 2.73
N LEU A 130 -20.00 -2.84 1.82
CA LEU A 130 -19.09 -3.97 2.09
C LEU A 130 -17.90 -3.56 2.97
N ALA A 131 -18.06 -2.54 3.82
CA ALA A 131 -16.99 -2.07 4.67
C ALA A 131 -16.69 -3.11 5.76
N SER A 132 -15.42 -3.17 6.17
CA SER A 132 -15.02 -3.99 7.31
C SER A 132 -15.84 -3.65 8.55
N THR A 133 -16.22 -4.68 9.30
CA THR A 133 -16.83 -4.54 10.63
C THR A 133 -15.83 -4.06 11.68
N VAL A 134 -14.53 -4.05 11.34
CA VAL A 134 -13.41 -3.64 12.19
C VAL A 134 -12.97 -2.23 11.83
N ASN A 135 -12.95 -1.34 12.82
CA ASN A 135 -12.41 0.00 12.71
C ASN A 135 -10.92 0.02 13.04
N SER A 136 -10.09 0.28 12.04
CA SER A 136 -8.63 0.34 12.20
C SER A 136 -8.12 1.37 13.24
N THR A 137 -8.90 2.40 13.60
CA THR A 137 -8.45 3.42 14.57
C THR A 137 -8.76 3.05 16.03
N THR A 138 -9.86 2.32 16.26
CA THR A 138 -10.34 2.00 17.62
C THR A 138 -10.24 0.53 17.98
N ASP A 139 -10.28 -0.36 16.98
CA ASP A 139 -10.27 -1.80 17.18
C ASP A 139 -8.82 -2.29 17.04
N VAL A 140 -8.28 -2.84 18.12
CA VAL A 140 -6.91 -3.35 18.12
C VAL A 140 -6.80 -4.60 17.26
N SER A 141 -5.76 -4.68 16.45
CA SER A 141 -5.39 -5.88 15.72
C SER A 141 -4.95 -6.99 16.69
N ALA A 142 -4.77 -8.21 16.21
CA ALA A 142 -4.35 -9.36 17.01
C ALA A 142 -3.02 -9.15 17.76
N ASN A 143 -2.19 -8.22 17.30
CA ASN A 143 -0.93 -7.82 17.95
C ASN A 143 -1.10 -6.64 18.95
N GLY A 144 -2.33 -6.28 19.31
CA GLY A 144 -2.65 -5.20 20.25
C GLY A 144 -2.49 -3.78 19.70
N ARG A 145 -2.25 -3.62 18.38
CA ARG A 145 -2.01 -2.29 17.76
C ARG A 145 -3.20 -1.86 16.91
N SER A 146 -3.51 -0.56 16.92
CA SER A 146 -4.40 0.10 15.97
C SER A 146 -3.61 1.03 15.04
N VAL A 147 -4.28 1.56 14.02
CA VAL A 147 -3.72 2.55 13.08
C VAL A 147 -4.34 3.90 13.40
N SER A 148 -3.55 4.80 13.97
CA SER A 148 -4.02 6.17 14.27
C SER A 148 -4.38 6.94 13.00
N LEU A 149 -5.22 7.97 13.14
CA LEU A 149 -5.56 8.87 12.04
C LEU A 149 -4.31 9.58 11.47
N ALA A 150 -3.37 9.95 12.35
CA ALA A 150 -2.10 10.55 11.94
C ALA A 150 -1.29 9.59 11.06
N ARG A 151 -1.26 8.30 11.41
CA ARG A 151 -0.60 7.26 10.63
C ARG A 151 -1.26 7.03 9.27
N TRP A 152 -2.59 7.06 9.20
CA TRP A 152 -3.34 7.03 7.93
C TRP A 152 -2.97 8.19 7.02
N ASN A 153 -2.84 9.40 7.58
CA ASN A 153 -2.55 10.61 6.82
C ASN A 153 -1.07 10.78 6.45
N LYS A 154 -0.18 9.94 6.98
CA LYS A 154 1.28 10.07 6.79
C LYS A 154 1.69 10.07 5.31
N HIS A 155 1.02 9.29 4.47
CA HIS A 155 1.33 9.23 3.03
C HIS A 155 0.94 10.51 2.28
N TYR A 156 -0.03 11.26 2.78
CA TYR A 156 -0.46 12.51 2.16
C TYR A 156 0.47 13.69 2.49
N LEU A 157 1.54 13.45 3.26
CA LEU A 157 2.47 14.49 3.75
C LEU A 157 1.75 15.65 4.45
N VAL A 158 0.55 15.39 4.99
CA VAL A 158 -0.26 16.41 5.66
C VAL A 158 0.43 16.74 6.99
N PRO A 159 0.66 18.04 7.28
CA PRO A 159 1.24 18.45 8.55
C PRO A 159 0.47 17.87 9.73
N LYS A 160 1.19 17.45 10.77
CA LYS A 160 0.56 16.99 12.01
C LYS A 160 -0.32 18.11 12.55
N LEU A 161 -1.54 17.77 12.97
CA LEU A 161 -2.45 18.73 13.60
C LEU A 161 -1.83 19.33 14.88
N ASN A 162 -1.03 18.54 15.61
CA ASN A 162 -0.19 18.98 16.72
C ASN A 162 1.24 18.45 16.54
N THR A 163 2.23 19.34 16.57
CA THR A 163 3.66 19.01 16.39
C THR A 163 4.32 18.37 17.62
N GLY A 164 3.69 18.42 18.79
CA GLY A 164 4.24 17.87 20.05
C GLY A 164 3.79 16.45 20.42
N ASP A 165 2.83 15.86 19.69
CA ASP A 165 2.32 14.52 19.99
C ASP A 165 2.78 13.51 18.92
N ASP A 166 3.72 12.64 19.31
CA ASP A 166 4.23 11.52 18.50
C ASP A 166 3.45 10.22 18.72
N LYS A 167 2.18 10.30 19.12
CA LYS A 167 1.35 9.10 19.25
C LYS A 167 1.09 8.50 17.87
N THR A 168 1.78 7.38 17.64
CA THR A 168 1.79 6.57 16.41
C THR A 168 0.45 5.90 16.13
#